data_AF-A0A954YL14-F1
#
_entry.id   AF-A0A954YL14-F1
#
_cell.length_a   1.000
_cell.length_b   1.000
_cell.length_c   1.000
_cell.angle_alpha   90.00
_cell.angle_beta   90.00
_cell.angle_gamma   90.00
#
_symmetry.space_group_name_H-M   'P 1'
#
loop_
_entity.id
_entity.type
_entity.pdbx_description
1 polymer ?
#
loop_
_entity_poly.entity_id
_entity_poly.type
_entity_poly.pdbx_seq_one_letter_code
_entity_poly.pdbx_strand_id
1 'polypeptide(L)'
;VMLKWYDGYRGADRKKDPQNFPPAALLEGEDPSKFGSLLVGEKGKFFFNRDNMNWVIKSEGTGEDFREPEKTLPRVANEDEEWVAACKGGPAALSNFAYAGPFTETVLLGNVAIRVGKKLQWDAKKLRCPNASEADQFLRRAYRKGWELS
;
A
#
# COMPACT_ATOMS: atom_id res chain seq x y z
N VAL A 1 4.43 -2.52 12.13
CA VAL A 1 4.06 -1.42 11.20
C VAL A 1 2.56 -1.19 11.27
N MET A 2 2.10 0.06 11.34
CA MET A 2 0.68 0.41 11.26
C MET A 2 0.44 1.10 9.92
N LEU A 3 -0.51 0.59 9.12
CA LEU A 3 -0.98 1.25 7.92
C LEU A 3 -2.31 1.95 8.23
N LYS A 4 -2.38 3.25 7.93
CA LYS A 4 -3.63 4.01 8.07
C LYS A 4 -4.03 4.52 6.70
N TRP A 5 -5.22 4.11 6.27
CA TRP A 5 -5.74 4.40 4.94
C TRP A 5 -6.69 5.59 4.98
N TYR A 6 -6.44 6.54 4.08
CA TYR A 6 -7.16 7.79 3.94
C TYR A 6 -7.71 7.84 2.51
N ASP A 7 -8.80 7.10 2.27
CA ASP A 7 -9.37 6.97 0.91
C ASP A 7 -10.40 8.04 0.61
N GLY A 8 -10.44 8.44 -0.66
CA GLY A 8 -11.52 9.19 -1.27
C GLY A 8 -11.92 10.45 -0.49
N TYR A 9 -13.22 10.63 -0.38
CA TYR A 9 -13.84 11.80 0.23
C TYR A 9 -14.62 11.35 1.46
N ARG A 10 -14.91 12.26 2.38
CA ARG A 10 -15.71 11.94 3.58
C ARG A 10 -17.21 11.72 3.30
N GLY A 11 -17.57 11.55 2.03
CA GLY A 11 -18.89 11.23 1.53
C GLY A 11 -18.84 10.80 0.06
N ALA A 12 -20.00 10.58 -0.56
CA ALA A 12 -20.12 10.05 -1.92
C ALA A 12 -20.09 11.11 -3.03
N ASP A 13 -20.35 12.39 -2.71
CA ASP A 13 -20.37 13.48 -3.67
C ASP A 13 -19.02 14.17 -3.71
N ARG A 14 -18.16 13.75 -4.64
CA ARG A 14 -16.80 14.30 -4.83
C ARG A 14 -16.75 15.81 -5.07
N LYS A 15 -17.86 16.46 -5.45
CA LYS A 15 -17.91 17.91 -5.66
C LYS A 15 -18.16 18.68 -4.38
N LYS A 16 -18.80 18.06 -3.38
CA LYS A 16 -19.23 18.72 -2.14
C LYS A 16 -18.48 18.20 -0.92
N ASP A 17 -18.19 16.91 -0.91
CA ASP A 17 -17.53 16.26 0.21
C ASP A 17 -16.03 16.56 0.15
N PRO A 18 -15.38 16.86 1.29
CA PRO A 18 -13.96 17.11 1.33
C PRO A 18 -13.18 15.81 1.13
N GLN A 19 -12.04 15.89 0.46
CA GLN A 19 -11.09 14.79 0.39
C GLN A 19 -10.69 14.37 1.80
N ASN A 20 -10.64 13.07 2.04
CA ASN A 20 -10.30 12.52 3.33
C ASN A 20 -8.77 12.52 3.53
N PHE A 21 -8.20 13.68 3.83
CA PHE A 21 -6.77 13.80 4.10
C PHE A 21 -6.38 13.38 5.54
N PRO A 22 -5.09 13.06 5.77
CA PRO A 22 -4.54 12.93 7.12
C PRO A 22 -4.74 14.20 7.96
N PRO A 23 -4.78 14.09 9.31
CA PRO A 23 -4.79 15.26 10.19
C PRO A 23 -3.65 16.23 9.88
N ALA A 24 -3.91 17.54 9.96
CA ALA A 24 -2.91 18.58 9.67
C ALA A 24 -1.62 18.44 10.51
N ALA A 25 -1.73 17.95 11.75
CA ALA A 25 -0.58 17.66 12.61
C ALA A 25 0.39 16.61 12.02
N LEU A 26 -0.10 15.70 11.18
CA LEU A 26 0.76 14.76 10.46
C LEU A 26 1.45 15.41 9.26
N LEU A 27 0.82 16.42 8.64
CA LEU A 27 1.27 17.05 7.40
C LEU A 27 2.34 18.13 7.62
N GLU A 28 2.42 18.73 8.80
CA GLU A 28 3.44 19.75 9.14
C GLU A 28 3.50 20.91 8.13
N GLY A 29 2.35 21.33 7.61
CA GLY A 29 2.25 22.42 6.63
C GLY A 29 2.44 21.99 5.17
N GLU A 30 2.75 20.72 4.90
CA GLU A 30 2.78 20.20 3.53
C GLU A 30 1.36 20.12 2.94
N ASP A 31 1.27 20.41 1.63
CA ASP A 31 0.03 20.22 0.86
C ASP A 31 -0.16 18.73 0.55
N PRO A 32 -1.17 18.06 1.15
CA PRO A 32 -1.36 16.62 1.01
C PRO A 32 -1.81 16.23 -0.41
N SER A 33 -2.28 17.18 -1.24
CA SER A 33 -2.66 16.89 -2.62
C SER A 33 -1.46 16.58 -3.52
N LYS A 34 -0.25 16.94 -3.07
CA LYS A 34 1.00 16.69 -3.81
C LYS A 34 1.64 15.34 -3.49
N PHE A 35 1.08 14.55 -2.58
CA PHE A 35 1.72 13.33 -2.09
C PHE A 35 0.74 12.16 -2.11
N GLY A 36 1.24 10.99 -2.48
CA GLY A 36 0.49 9.74 -2.47
C GLY A 36 0.69 8.91 -1.20
N SER A 37 1.73 9.18 -0.42
CA SER A 37 2.02 8.44 0.82
C SER A 37 2.84 9.28 1.81
N LEU A 38 2.60 9.04 3.10
CA LEU A 38 3.34 9.62 4.22
C LEU A 38 3.88 8.50 5.10
N LEU A 39 5.20 8.44 5.26
CA LEU A 39 5.85 7.54 6.22
C LEU A 39 6.23 8.36 7.45
N VAL A 40 5.80 7.92 8.63
CA VAL A 40 6.12 8.57 9.91
C VAL A 40 7.02 7.63 10.70
N GLY A 41 8.25 8.06 10.93
CA GLY A 41 9.23 7.37 11.78
C GLY A 41 9.48 8.14 13.08
N GLU A 42 10.28 7.55 13.96
CA GLU A 42 10.63 8.14 15.26
C GLU A 42 11.46 9.42 15.15
N LYS A 43 12.22 9.59 14.04
CA LYS A 43 13.15 10.71 13.82
C LYS A 43 12.74 11.65 12.68
N GLY A 44 11.56 11.44 12.09
CA GLY A 44 11.14 12.22 10.94
C GLY A 44 10.04 11.59 10.09
N LYS A 45 9.75 12.27 8.98
CA LYS A 45 8.68 11.96 8.04
C LYS A 45 9.17 12.02 6.60
N PHE A 46 8.65 11.12 5.78
CA PHE A 46 8.85 11.10 4.33
C PHE A 46 7.51 11.30 3.62
N PHE A 47 7.43 12.32 2.78
CA PHE A 47 6.30 12.60 1.91
C PHE A 47 6.65 12.16 0.50
N PHE A 48 5.94 11.16 0.00
CA PHE A 48 6.20 10.54 -1.29
C PHE A 48 5.26 11.07 -2.36
N ASN A 49 5.83 11.62 -3.43
CA ASN A 49 5.10 11.97 -4.65
C ASN A 49 5.32 10.84 -5.67
N ARG A 50 4.23 10.35 -6.29
CA ARG A 50 4.28 9.24 -7.26
C ARG A 50 4.57 9.72 -8.68
N ASP A 51 4.25 10.97 -8.98
CA ASP A 51 4.32 11.53 -10.33
C ASP A 51 5.69 12.17 -10.64
N ASN A 52 6.54 12.36 -9.62
CA ASN A 52 7.91 12.86 -9.77
C ASN A 52 8.77 12.59 -8.53
N MET A 53 10.03 13.03 -8.57
CA MET A 53 10.99 12.90 -7.46
C MET A 53 10.97 14.08 -6.47
N ASN A 54 9.89 14.88 -6.41
CA ASN A 54 9.76 15.96 -5.42
C ASN A 54 9.33 15.40 -4.05
N TRP A 55 10.12 14.47 -3.52
CA TRP A 55 9.91 13.89 -2.21
C TRP A 55 10.36 14.88 -1.14
N VAL A 56 9.61 14.97 -0.04
CA VAL A 56 9.98 15.84 1.08
C VAL A 56 10.40 14.96 2.25
N ILE A 57 11.56 15.26 2.83
CA ILE A 57 12.07 14.63 4.04
C ILE A 57 12.06 15.68 5.12
N LYS A 58 11.35 15.43 6.21
CA LYS A 58 11.41 16.25 7.43
C LYS A 58 12.03 15.41 8.52
N SER A 59 13.25 15.73 8.93
CA SER A 59 13.96 15.06 10.01
C SER A 59 14.22 16.01 11.17
N GLU A 60 14.29 15.47 12.39
CA GLU A 60 14.75 16.21 13.58
C GLU A 60 16.28 16.50 13.55
N GLY A 61 16.91 16.45 12.37
CA GLY A 61 18.34 16.65 12.12
C GLY A 61 18.60 17.10 10.69
N THR A 62 19.86 17.44 10.38
CA THR A 62 20.32 18.10 9.14
C THR A 62 20.28 17.22 7.87
N GLY A 63 19.95 15.93 8.00
CA GLY A 63 20.09 14.96 6.91
C GLY A 63 21.53 14.52 6.64
N GLU A 64 22.50 15.01 7.41
CA GLU A 64 23.93 14.70 7.26
C GLU A 64 24.25 13.21 7.50
N ASP A 65 23.44 12.52 8.31
CA ASP A 65 23.56 11.08 8.57
C ASP A 65 22.80 10.20 7.56
N PHE A 66 22.10 10.79 6.59
CA PHE A 66 21.35 10.02 5.61
C PHE A 66 22.31 9.30 4.65
N ARG A 67 22.25 7.97 4.67
CA ARG A 67 22.92 7.12 3.68
C ARG A 67 21.86 6.43 2.85
N GLU A 68 22.00 6.52 1.52
CA GLU A 68 21.16 5.73 0.63
C GLU A 68 21.34 4.25 0.95
N PRO A 69 20.23 3.48 1.02
CA PRO A 69 20.33 2.04 1.17
C PRO A 69 21.05 1.43 -0.03
N GLU A 70 21.82 0.38 0.21
CA GLU A 70 22.45 -0.37 -0.88
C GLU A 70 21.40 -0.86 -1.87
N LYS A 71 21.77 -0.83 -3.16
CA LYS A 71 20.90 -1.31 -4.24
C LYS A 71 20.91 -2.84 -4.23
N THR A 72 19.92 -3.44 -3.57
CA THR A 72 19.81 -4.90 -3.43
C THR A 72 18.93 -5.57 -4.47
N LEU A 73 18.09 -4.80 -5.18
CA LEU A 73 17.20 -5.30 -6.22
C LEU A 73 17.79 -5.03 -7.61
N PRO A 74 17.76 -6.01 -8.54
CA PRO A 74 18.21 -5.79 -9.90
C PRO A 74 17.32 -4.74 -10.58
N ARG A 75 17.93 -3.95 -11.47
CA ARG A 75 17.21 -3.05 -12.36
C ARG A 75 17.00 -3.76 -13.69
N VAL A 76 15.77 -3.71 -14.18
CA VAL A 76 15.43 -4.17 -15.53
C VAL A 76 15.28 -2.94 -16.43
N ALA A 77 15.63 -3.09 -17.70
CA ALA A 77 15.53 -1.99 -18.67
C ALA A 77 14.07 -1.61 -18.91
N ASN A 78 13.19 -2.61 -19.00
CA ASN A 78 11.77 -2.48 -19.23
C ASN A 78 11.03 -3.71 -18.67
N GLU A 79 9.82 -3.51 -18.15
CA GLU A 79 8.98 -4.53 -17.55
C GLU A 79 8.46 -5.57 -18.56
N ASP A 80 8.16 -5.17 -19.80
CA ASP A 80 7.70 -6.09 -20.84
C ASP A 80 8.85 -7.01 -21.30
N GLU A 81 10.05 -6.46 -21.44
CA GLU A 81 11.26 -7.24 -21.75
C GLU A 81 11.59 -8.26 -20.66
N GLU A 82 11.50 -7.87 -19.39
CA GLU A 82 11.66 -8.78 -18.25
C GLU A 82 10.64 -9.91 -18.32
N TRP A 83 9.36 -9.57 -18.53
CA TRP A 83 8.28 -10.53 -18.61
C TRP A 83 8.46 -11.52 -19.76
N VAL A 84 8.81 -11.04 -20.96
CA VAL A 84 9.09 -11.88 -22.13
C VAL A 84 10.28 -12.80 -21.87
N ALA A 85 11.34 -12.32 -21.22
CA ALA A 85 12.50 -13.14 -20.87
C ALA A 85 12.13 -14.25 -19.88
N ALA A 86 11.34 -13.95 -18.86
CA ALA A 86 10.84 -14.94 -17.91
C ALA A 86 9.99 -16.01 -18.62
N CYS A 87 9.09 -15.62 -19.54
CA CYS A 87 8.29 -16.55 -20.33
C CYS A 87 9.13 -17.47 -21.25
N LYS A 88 10.33 -17.03 -21.65
CA LYS A 88 11.26 -17.82 -22.48
C LYS A 88 12.18 -18.75 -21.66
N GLY A 89 11.95 -18.86 -20.34
CA GLY A 89 12.76 -19.70 -19.45
C GLY A 89 13.95 -18.98 -18.81
N GLY A 90 13.98 -17.64 -18.89
CA GLY A 90 14.91 -16.82 -18.11
C GLY A 90 14.54 -16.77 -16.62
N PRO A 91 15.21 -15.90 -15.84
CA PRO A 91 14.86 -15.67 -14.44
C PRO A 91 13.40 -15.27 -14.26
N ALA A 92 12.83 -15.59 -13.10
CA ALA A 92 11.48 -15.15 -12.76
C ALA A 92 11.41 -13.61 -12.72
N ALA A 93 10.32 -13.05 -13.25
CA ALA A 93 10.06 -11.61 -13.16
C ALA A 93 10.00 -11.14 -11.70
N LEU A 94 10.47 -9.92 -11.45
CA LEU A 94 10.47 -9.32 -10.11
C LEU A 94 9.06 -9.19 -9.52
N SER A 95 8.04 -9.02 -10.37
CA SER A 95 6.63 -8.88 -10.02
C SER A 95 5.84 -10.21 -10.03
N ASN A 96 6.52 -11.36 -9.84
CA ASN A 96 5.86 -12.67 -9.81
C ASN A 96 4.82 -12.83 -8.69
N PHE A 97 3.95 -13.85 -8.81
CA PHE A 97 2.84 -14.07 -7.88
C PHE A 97 3.23 -14.30 -6.41
N ALA A 98 4.43 -14.84 -6.13
CA ALA A 98 4.87 -15.01 -4.75
C ALA A 98 5.15 -13.66 -4.07
N TYR A 99 5.52 -12.64 -4.84
CA TYR A 99 5.64 -11.27 -4.36
C TYR A 99 4.32 -10.49 -4.48
N ALA A 100 3.71 -10.49 -5.67
CA ALA A 100 2.53 -9.68 -5.97
C ALA A 100 1.28 -10.11 -5.19
N GLY A 101 1.12 -11.41 -4.92
CA GLY A 101 -0.03 -11.92 -4.16
C GLY A 101 -0.13 -11.32 -2.75
N PRO A 102 0.88 -11.49 -1.87
CA PRO A 102 0.89 -10.89 -0.54
C PRO A 102 0.83 -9.35 -0.55
N PHE A 103 1.40 -8.72 -1.58
CA PHE A 103 1.29 -7.27 -1.76
C PHE A 103 -0.17 -6.85 -2.02
N THR A 104 -0.84 -7.50 -2.97
CA THR A 104 -2.26 -7.28 -3.26
C THR A 104 -3.14 -7.57 -2.05
N GLU A 105 -2.86 -8.65 -1.31
CA GLU A 105 -3.55 -8.97 -0.05
C GLU A 105 -3.50 -7.77 0.91
N THR A 106 -2.30 -7.21 1.14
CA THR A 106 -2.12 -6.05 2.02
C THR A 106 -2.93 -4.84 1.58
N VAL A 107 -2.92 -4.52 0.28
CA VAL A 107 -3.68 -3.37 -0.26
C VAL A 107 -5.18 -3.58 -0.10
N LEU A 108 -5.68 -4.79 -0.37
CA LEU A 108 -7.11 -5.10 -0.28
C LEU A 108 -7.65 -5.06 1.15
N LEU A 109 -6.82 -5.27 2.18
CA LEU A 109 -7.23 -5.09 3.58
C LEU A 109 -7.70 -3.66 3.87
N GLY A 110 -7.20 -2.65 3.15
CA GLY A 110 -7.70 -1.28 3.25
C GLY A 110 -9.19 -1.18 2.90
N ASN A 111 -9.61 -1.82 1.81
CA ASN A 111 -11.00 -1.89 1.40
C ASN A 111 -11.87 -2.63 2.42
N VAL A 112 -11.35 -3.73 2.98
CA VAL A 112 -12.07 -4.49 4.01
C VAL A 112 -12.24 -3.63 5.26
N ALA A 113 -11.21 -2.92 5.71
CA ALA A 113 -11.29 -2.04 6.88
C ALA A 113 -12.31 -0.91 6.68
N ILE A 114 -12.40 -0.34 5.48
CA ILE A 114 -13.43 0.66 5.14
C ILE A 114 -14.83 0.06 5.25
N ARG A 115 -15.06 -1.13 4.66
CA ARG A 115 -16.39 -1.78 4.67
C ARG A 115 -16.82 -2.21 6.07
N VAL A 116 -15.87 -2.63 6.90
CA VAL A 116 -16.12 -3.07 8.28
C VAL A 116 -16.18 -1.88 9.25
N GLY A 117 -15.59 -0.73 8.91
CA GLY A 117 -15.67 0.51 9.69
C GLY A 117 -14.84 0.53 10.99
N LYS A 118 -13.89 -0.39 11.15
CA LYS A 118 -12.98 -0.42 12.32
C LYS A 118 -11.60 -0.96 11.97
N LYS A 119 -10.67 -0.80 12.93
CA LYS A 119 -9.31 -1.35 12.84
C LYS A 119 -9.35 -2.88 12.77
N LEU A 120 -8.67 -3.46 11.78
CA LEU A 120 -8.52 -4.90 11.62
C LEU A 120 -7.18 -5.38 12.21
N GLN A 121 -7.21 -6.53 12.89
CA GLN A 121 -6.02 -7.32 13.21
C GLN A 121 -5.95 -8.44 12.17
N TRP A 122 -4.87 -8.51 11.41
CA TRP A 122 -4.77 -9.45 10.29
C TRP A 122 -3.90 -10.67 10.62
N ASP A 123 -4.45 -11.87 10.46
CA ASP A 123 -3.72 -13.14 10.53
C ASP A 123 -3.53 -13.68 9.10
N ALA A 124 -2.43 -13.27 8.46
CA ALA A 124 -2.12 -13.63 7.06
C ALA A 124 -2.03 -15.14 6.83
N LYS A 125 -1.54 -15.91 7.82
CA LYS A 125 -1.43 -17.37 7.69
C LYS A 125 -2.79 -18.05 7.60
N LYS A 126 -3.80 -17.48 8.25
CA LYS A 126 -5.16 -18.05 8.32
C LYS A 126 -6.18 -17.25 7.51
N LEU A 127 -5.74 -16.18 6.84
CA LEU A 127 -6.52 -15.27 6.02
C LEU A 127 -7.82 -14.83 6.73
N ARG A 128 -7.68 -14.22 7.90
CA ARG A 128 -8.82 -13.81 8.75
C ARG A 128 -8.51 -12.61 9.63
N CYS A 129 -9.57 -11.96 10.11
CA CYS A 129 -9.48 -10.89 11.09
C CYS A 129 -10.02 -11.35 12.46
N PRO A 130 -9.18 -11.76 13.43
CA PRO A 130 -9.66 -12.31 14.71
C PRO A 130 -10.54 -11.36 15.54
N ASN A 131 -10.43 -10.05 15.32
CA ASN A 131 -11.22 -9.02 15.99
C ASN A 131 -12.43 -8.54 15.16
N ALA A 132 -12.70 -9.16 14.00
CA ALA A 132 -13.74 -8.76 13.06
C ALA A 132 -14.24 -9.95 12.22
N SER A 133 -15.07 -10.82 12.80
CA SER A 133 -15.63 -11.97 12.07
C SER A 133 -16.53 -11.55 10.90
N GLU A 134 -17.16 -10.36 11.00
CA GLU A 134 -17.93 -9.77 9.91
C GLU A 134 -17.10 -9.46 8.65
N ALA A 135 -15.76 -9.41 8.77
CA ALA A 135 -14.86 -9.23 7.64
C ALA A 135 -14.80 -10.45 6.72
N ASP A 136 -15.08 -11.65 7.23
CA ASP A 136 -14.90 -12.92 6.52
C ASP A 136 -15.71 -12.98 5.22
N GLN A 137 -16.87 -12.33 5.17
CA GLN A 137 -17.70 -12.21 3.96
C GLN A 137 -17.02 -11.45 2.81
N PHE A 138 -16.02 -10.60 3.12
CA PHE A 138 -15.26 -9.82 2.14
C PHE A 138 -13.93 -10.48 1.77
N LEU A 139 -13.48 -11.47 2.55
CA LEU A 139 -12.20 -12.15 2.35
C LEU A 139 -12.34 -13.38 1.44
N ARG A 140 -13.51 -14.01 1.42
CA ARG A 140 -13.76 -15.21 0.60
C ARG A 140 -14.98 -15.00 -0.28
N ARG A 141 -14.89 -15.54 -1.49
CA ARG A 141 -16.02 -15.60 -2.42
C ARG A 141 -16.58 -17.01 -2.42
N ALA A 142 -17.90 -17.14 -2.43
CA ALA A 142 -18.55 -18.39 -2.78
C ALA A 142 -18.31 -18.64 -4.28
N TYR A 143 -17.51 -19.65 -4.61
CA TYR A 143 -17.28 -20.06 -5.99
C TYR A 143 -18.52 -20.75 -6.54
N ARG A 144 -18.74 -20.59 -7.84
CA ARG A 144 -19.80 -21.33 -8.54
C ARG A 144 -19.45 -22.82 -8.49
N LYS A 145 -20.45 -23.68 -8.31
CA LYS A 145 -20.27 -25.14 -8.33
C LYS A 145 -19.47 -25.59 -9.55
N GLY A 146 -18.40 -26.36 -9.35
CA GLY A 146 -17.47 -26.83 -10.38
C GLY A 146 -16.35 -25.84 -10.76
N TRP A 147 -16.22 -24.72 -10.04
CA TRP A 147 -15.18 -23.70 -10.19
C TRP A 147 -14.51 -23.37 -8.85
N GLU A 148 -14.54 -24.33 -7.91
CA GLU A 148 -13.87 -24.23 -6.64
C GLU A 148 -12.34 -24.20 -6.85
N LEU A 149 -11.64 -23.34 -6.10
CA LEU A 149 -10.18 -23.37 -6.08
C LEU A 149 -9.71 -24.56 -5.24
N SER A 150 -8.79 -25.35 -5.80
CA SER A 150 -8.14 -26.51 -5.16
C SER A 150 -7.03 -26.11 -4.20
#